data_AF-A0A920J4M9-F1
#
_entry.id   AF-A0A920J4M9-F1
#
_cell.length_a   1.000
_cell.length_b   1.000
_cell.length_c   1.000
_cell.angle_alpha   90.00
_cell.angle_beta   90.00
_cell.angle_gamma   90.00
#
_symmetry.space_group_name_H-M   'P 1'
#
loop_
_entity.id
_entity.type
_entity.pdbx_description
1 polymer ?
#
loop_
_entity_poly.entity_id
_entity_poly.type
_entity_poly.pdbx_seq_one_letter_code
_entity_poly.pdbx_strand_id
1 'polypeptide(L)' 'MGEFLKERIFDPLGMEDTGFHVPKDKMDRFAANYAPLPDGMMLMDDPEKSGYQSPPQLESGGGGLVSTVLGIT' A
#
# COMPACT_ATOMS: atom_id res chain seq x y z
N MET A 1 -10.54 -8.17 -7.71
CA MET A 1 -10.80 -6.71 -7.64
C MET A 1 -9.61 -5.92 -8.14
N GLY A 2 -8.39 -6.21 -7.67
CA GLY A 2 -7.15 -5.57 -8.10
C GLY A 2 -6.99 -5.55 -9.61
N GLU A 3 -7.28 -6.65 -10.31
CA GLU A 3 -7.25 -6.70 -11.78
C GLU A 3 -8.21 -5.69 -12.42
N PHE A 4 -9.47 -5.64 -11.97
CA PHE A 4 -10.44 -4.67 -12.50
C PHE A 4 -10.00 -3.22 -12.24
N LEU A 5 -9.54 -2.90 -11.03
CA LEU A 5 -9.03 -1.57 -10.72
C LEU A 5 -7.79 -1.23 -11.56
N LYS A 6 -6.90 -2.19 -11.76
CA LYS A 6 -5.70 -2.01 -12.58
C LYS A 6 -6.07 -1.64 -14.02
N GLU A 7 -6.92 -2.45 -14.66
CA GLU A 7 -7.31 -2.26 -16.05
C GLU A 7 -8.15 -0.99 -16.27
N ARG A 8 -9.03 -0.66 -15.31
CA ARG A 8 -10.04 0.38 -15.51
C ARG A 8 -9.68 1.72 -14.88
N ILE A 9 -8.71 1.76 -13.97
CA ILE A 9 -8.35 2.95 -13.20
C ILE A 9 -6.84 3.17 -13.19
N PHE A 10 -6.06 2.21 -12.68
CA PHE A 10 -4.63 2.46 -12.44
C PHE A 10 -3.82 2.61 -13.72
N ASP A 11 -4.01 1.74 -14.70
CA ASP A 11 -3.28 1.82 -15.98
C ASP A 11 -3.69 3.06 -16.79
N PRO A 12 -4.98 3.42 -16.95
CA PRO A 12 -5.37 4.67 -17.63
C PRO A 12 -4.84 5.94 -16.97
N LEU A 13 -4.60 5.93 -15.66
CA LEU A 13 -4.14 7.07 -14.88
C LEU A 13 -2.63 7.06 -14.60
N GLY A 14 -1.89 6.03 -15.06
CA GLY A 14 -0.45 5.91 -14.82
C GLY A 14 -0.08 5.64 -13.36
N MET A 15 -0.98 5.05 -12.57
CA MET A 15 -0.80 4.78 -11.14
C MET A 15 0.01 3.49 -10.89
N GLU A 16 1.21 3.38 -11.46
CA GLU A 16 2.01 2.13 -11.54
C GLU A 16 2.43 1.51 -10.19
N ASP A 17 2.39 2.29 -9.12
CA ASP A 17 2.71 1.86 -7.75
C ASP A 17 1.47 1.59 -6.90
N THR A 18 0.26 1.56 -7.50
CA THR A 18 -0.99 1.37 -6.77
C THR A 18 -1.49 -0.07 -6.85
N GLY A 19 -1.80 -0.66 -5.70
CA GLY A 19 -2.33 -2.01 -5.62
C GLY A 19 -2.62 -2.44 -4.19
N PHE A 20 -2.91 -3.73 -4.00
CA PHE A 20 -3.23 -4.31 -2.68
C PHE A 20 -2.04 -4.92 -1.94
N HIS A 21 -0.85 -4.93 -2.55
CA HIS A 21 0.41 -5.34 -1.94
C HIS A 21 1.57 -4.61 -2.64
N VAL A 22 2.72 -4.56 -1.97
CA VAL A 22 3.95 -3.97 -2.50
C VAL A 22 4.80 -5.09 -3.11
N PRO A 23 5.18 -5.01 -4.40
CA PRO A 23 6.13 -5.93 -5.00
C PRO A 23 7.46 -5.96 -4.26
N LYS A 24 8.10 -7.13 -4.17
CA LYS A 24 9.33 -7.34 -3.38
C LYS A 24 10.47 -6.38 -3.76
N ASP A 25 10.58 -6.03 -5.03
CA ASP A 25 11.57 -5.11 -5.60
C ASP A 25 11.29 -3.63 -5.31
N LYS A 26 10.14 -3.30 -4.72
CA LYS A 26 9.72 -1.94 -4.35
C LYS A 26 9.64 -1.71 -2.83
N MET A 27 9.95 -2.73 -2.03
CA MET A 27 9.82 -2.71 -0.56
C MET A 27 10.75 -1.69 0.11
N ASP A 28 11.85 -1.34 -0.52
CA ASP A 28 12.80 -0.32 -0.06
C ASP A 28 12.18 1.08 0.05
N ARG A 29 11.09 1.34 -0.68
CA ARG A 29 10.33 2.60 -0.63
C ARG A 29 9.11 2.56 0.30
N PHE A 30 8.79 1.41 0.90
CA PHE A 30 7.59 1.27 1.73
C PHE A 30 7.80 1.94 3.09
N ALA A 31 6.92 2.87 3.45
CA ALA A 31 7.05 3.67 4.66
C ALA A 31 6.59 2.92 5.90
N ALA A 32 7.26 3.16 7.03
CA ALA A 32 6.79 2.75 8.34
C ALA A 32 5.54 3.55 8.76
N ASN A 33 4.57 2.88 9.38
CA ASN A 33 3.39 3.52 9.95
C ASN A 33 3.53 3.62 11.47
N TYR A 34 3.25 4.79 12.03
CA TYR A 34 3.35 5.05 13.45
C TYR A 34 2.05 5.60 14.02
N ALA A 35 1.73 5.21 15.25
CA ALA A 35 0.63 5.78 16.02
C ALA A 35 1.18 6.67 17.15
N PRO A 36 0.54 7.81 17.47
CA PRO A 36 0.95 8.64 18.59
C PRO A 36 0.64 7.96 19.93
N LEU A 37 1.55 8.12 20.88
CA LEU A 37 1.40 7.81 22.30
C LEU A 37 1.55 9.10 23.12
N PRO A 38 1.10 9.14 24.39
CA PRO A 38 1.27 10.32 25.25
C PRO A 38 2.72 10.81 25.37
N ASP A 39 3.69 9.91 25.27
CA ASP A 39 5.12 10.16 25.48
C ASP A 39 6.00 9.77 24.27
N GLY A 40 5.41 9.55 23.09
CA GLY A 40 6.18 9.19 21.90
C GLY A 40 5.35 8.65 20.75
N MET A 41 5.94 7.75 19.97
CA MET A 41 5.31 7.09 18.83
C MET A 41 5.47 5.57 18.95
N MET A 42 4.40 4.83 18.67
CA MET A 42 4.42 3.38 18.53
C MET A 42 4.58 3.02 17.05
N LEU A 43 5.55 2.14 16.72
CA LEU A 43 5.64 1.54 15.39
C LEU A 43 4.46 0.58 15.22
N MET A 44 3.50 0.96 14.39
CA MET A 44 2.25 0.22 14.17
C MET A 44 2.34 -0.71 12.97
N ASP A 45 3.05 -0.31 11.92
CA ASP A 45 3.42 -1.19 10.80
C ASP A 45 4.91 -1.04 10.52
N ASP A 46 5.64 -2.13 10.76
CA ASP A 46 7.07 -2.26 10.45
C ASP A 46 7.20 -2.60 8.96
N PRO A 47 7.84 -1.77 8.13
CA PRO A 47 7.92 -2.02 6.70
C PRO A 47 8.63 -3.35 6.38
N GLU A 48 9.56 -3.79 7.23
CA GLU A 48 10.25 -5.08 7.07
C GLU A 48 9.39 -6.30 7.45
N LYS A 49 8.25 -6.10 8.11
CA LYS A 49 7.32 -7.17 8.51
C LYS A 49 5.88 -6.94 8.08
N SER A 50 5.65 -5.93 7.25
CA SER A 50 4.30 -5.49 6.90
C SER A 50 3.51 -6.56 6.17
N GLY A 51 2.21 -6.62 6.47
CA GLY A 51 1.26 -7.48 5.74
C GLY A 51 1.17 -7.15 4.25
N TYR A 52 1.58 -5.95 3.83
CA TYR A 52 1.60 -5.54 2.42
C TYR A 52 2.72 -6.21 1.60
N GLN A 53 3.63 -6.98 2.21
CA GLN A 53 4.66 -7.73 1.47
C GLN A 53 4.11 -8.91 0.65
N SER A 54 2.85 -9.29 0.86
CA SER A 54 2.20 -10.40 0.16
C SER A 54 0.78 -10.00 -0.26
N PRO A 55 0.26 -10.59 -1.35
CA PRO A 55 -1.13 -10.38 -1.72
C PRO A 55 -2.09 -10.73 -0.57
N PRO A 56 -3.12 -9.92 -0.30
CA PRO A 56 -4.08 -10.22 0.76
C PRO A 56 -4.97 -11.40 0.35
N GLN A 57 -5.53 -12.09 1.34
CA GLN A 57 -6.51 -13.17 1.10
C GLN A 57 -7.83 -12.64 0.50
N LEU A 58 -8.16 -11.37 0.77
CA LEU A 58 -9.34 -10.70 0.26
C LEU A 58 -9.00 -9.25 -0.09
N GLU A 59 -9.31 -8.86 -1.32
CA GLU A 59 -9.19 -7.48 -1.78
C GLU A 59 -10.48 -6.71 -1.46
N SER A 60 -10.41 -5.82 -0.47
CA SER A 60 -11.56 -5.03 -0.02
C SER A 60 -11.76 -3.78 -0.88
N GLY A 61 -13.02 -3.45 -1.19
CA GLY A 61 -13.36 -2.18 -1.84
C GLY A 61 -13.32 -0.97 -0.90
N GLY A 62 -13.33 -1.20 0.42
CA GLY A 62 -13.33 -0.14 1.44
C GLY A 62 -11.96 0.23 1.99
N GLY A 63 -10.89 -0.48 1.61
CA GLY A 63 -9.53 -0.22 2.11
C GLY A 63 -8.53 -1.30 1.70
N GLY A 64 -7.25 -1.06 1.98
CA GLY A 64 -6.15 -1.99 1.68
C GLY A 64 -5.36 -1.67 0.41
N LEU A 65 -5.60 -0.50 -0.21
CA LEU A 65 -4.69 -0.03 -1.25
C LEU A 65 -3.46 0.63 -0.63
N VAL A 66 -2.30 0.31 -1.20
CA VAL A 66 -1.04 1.03 -1.05
C VAL A 66 -0.76 1.78 -2.35
N SER A 67 -0.21 2.99 -2.26
CA SER A 67 0.04 3.87 -3.40
C SER A 67 1.18 4.86 -3.11
N THR A 68 1.51 5.69 -4.09
CA THR A 68 2.47 6.80 -3.96
C THR A 68 1.77 8.13 -4.18
N VAL A 69 2.34 9.21 -3.63
CA VAL A 69 1.77 10.57 -3.76
C VAL A 69 1.59 10.96 -5.23
N LEU A 70 2.55 10.63 -6.10
CA LEU A 70 2.47 10.92 -7.54
C LEU A 70 1.25 10.26 -8.20
N GLY A 71 0.83 9.08 -7.73
CA GLY A 71 -0.31 8.37 -8.30
C GLY A 71 -1.68 8.94 -7.90
N ILE A 72 -1.75 9.87 -6.94
CA ILE A 72 -3.02 10.42 -6.42
C ILE A 72 -3.21 11.92 -6.66
N THR A 73 -2.31 12.56 -7.42
CA THR A 73 -2.32 13.99 -7.76
C THR A 73 -2.41 14.22 -9.26
#